data_AF-A0A7C4ZXM3-F1
#
_entry.id   AF-A0A7C4ZXM3-F1
#
_cell.length_a   1.000
_cell.length_b   1.000
_cell.length_c   1.000
_cell.angle_alpha   90.00
_cell.angle_beta   90.00
_cell.angle_gamma   90.00
#
_symmetry.space_group_name_H-M   'P 1'
#
loop_
_entity.id
_entity.type
_entity.pdbx_description
1 polymer ?
#
loop_
_entity_poly.entity_id
_entity_poly.type
_entity_poly.pdbx_seq_one_letter_code
_entity_poly.pdbx_strand_id
1 'polypeptide(L)'
;MMLSSYAGIVKDGQIHLPDSVDLPEGAQVIVVVSDRFLSVGEQEHYLARLSYEEWQSLFDEFAQLSGEQQAEIDIETVSDDDLVTLVHEVRQARQ
;
A
#
# COMPACT_ATOMS: atom_id res chain seq x y z
N MET A 1 11.01 14.57 13.76
CA MET A 1 10.66 13.32 13.05
C MET A 1 11.89 12.86 12.29
N MET A 2 12.29 11.60 12.40
CA MET A 2 13.43 11.06 11.66
C MET A 2 12.89 10.26 10.49
N LEU A 3 13.10 10.76 9.26
CA LEU A 3 12.75 10.07 8.03
C LEU A 3 13.92 9.18 7.63
N SER A 4 13.67 7.90 7.42
CA SER A 4 14.64 6.97 6.85
C SER A 4 14.18 6.63 5.43
N SER A 5 15.09 6.74 4.48
CA SER A 5 14.84 6.33 3.09
C SER A 5 15.51 4.99 2.81
N TYR A 6 14.81 4.15 2.06
CA TYR A 6 15.29 2.85 1.64
C TYR A 6 15.19 2.76 0.13
N ALA A 7 16.26 2.34 -0.52
CA ALA A 7 16.28 2.12 -1.96
C ALA A 7 16.04 0.63 -2.24
N GLY A 8 15.12 0.34 -3.15
CA GLY A 8 14.81 -1.01 -3.60
C GLY A 8 14.67 -1.08 -5.11
N ILE A 9 14.62 -2.30 -5.63
CA ILE A 9 14.28 -2.56 -7.03
C ILE A 9 12.85 -3.06 -7.12
N VAL A 10 12.10 -2.62 -8.13
CA VAL A 10 10.79 -3.20 -8.44
C VAL A 10 11.01 -4.39 -9.37
N LYS A 11 10.63 -5.58 -8.92
CA LYS A 11 10.69 -6.82 -9.71
C LYS A 11 9.37 -7.56 -9.56
N ASP A 12 8.78 -7.95 -10.70
CA ASP A 12 7.50 -8.68 -10.72
C ASP A 12 6.37 -7.95 -9.95
N GLY A 13 6.37 -6.61 -9.99
CA GLY A 13 5.41 -5.77 -9.28
C GLY A 13 5.64 -5.66 -7.77
N GLN A 14 6.73 -6.24 -7.25
CA GLN A 14 7.09 -6.21 -5.83
C GLN A 14 8.33 -5.34 -5.60
N ILE A 15 8.35 -4.61 -4.48
CA ILE A 15 9.51 -3.83 -4.05
C ILE A 15 10.46 -4.77 -3.30
N HIS A 16 11.66 -4.97 -3.84
CA HIS A 16 12.72 -5.72 -3.19
C HIS A 16 13.74 -4.75 -2.61
N LEU A 17 13.85 -4.76 -1.28
CA LEU A 17 14.91 -4.05 -0.56
C LEU A 17 16.17 -4.94 -0.55
N PRO A 18 17.36 -4.38 -0.80
CA PRO A 18 18.61 -5.16 -0.86
C PRO A 18 19.02 -5.71 0.51
N ASP A 19 18.62 -5.03 1.59
CA ASP A 19 18.85 -5.44 2.97
C ASP A 19 17.53 -5.56 3.73
N SER A 20 17.52 -6.38 4.78
CA SER A 20 16.40 -6.45 5.72
C SER A 20 16.27 -5.11 6.45
N VAL A 21 15.09 -4.49 6.36
CA VAL A 21 14.80 -3.24 7.06
C VAL A 21 14.14 -3.54 8.40
N ASP A 22 14.83 -3.21 9.48
CA ASP A 22 14.26 -3.23 10.83
C ASP A 22 13.43 -1.96 11.05
N LEU A 23 12.11 -2.11 11.05
CA LEU A 23 11.17 -1.05 11.38
C LEU A 23 10.73 -1.18 12.84
N PRO A 24 10.71 -0.08 13.63
CA PRO A 24 10.19 -0.13 14.99
C PRO A 24 8.68 -0.43 14.99
N GLU A 25 8.20 -1.00 16.09
CA GLU A 25 6.76 -1.25 16.26
C GLU A 25 5.97 0.06 16.14
N GLY A 26 4.89 0.03 15.36
CA GLY A 26 4.07 1.21 15.06
C GLY A 26 4.63 2.15 13.99
N ALA A 27 5.72 1.77 13.30
CA ALA A 27 6.21 2.54 12.17
C ALA A 27 5.15 2.63 11.04
N GLN A 28 4.94 3.84 10.55
CA GLN A 28 4.12 4.10 9.36
C GLN A 28 5.03 4.30 8.15
N VAL A 29 4.67 3.69 7.02
CA VAL A 29 5.47 3.68 5.79
C VAL A 29 4.66 4.28 4.65
N ILE A 30 5.23 5.29 3.97
CA ILE A 30 4.69 5.82 2.71
C ILE A 30 5.55 5.32 1.56
N VAL A 31 4.90 4.76 0.55
CA VAL A 31 5.54 4.41 -0.74
C VAL A 31 5.13 5.46 -1.75
N VAL A 32 6.06 6.31 -2.16
CA VAL A 32 5.82 7.32 -3.21
C VAL A 32 6.18 6.73 -4.56
N VAL A 33 5.16 6.46 -5.38
CA VAL A 33 5.34 6.06 -6.78
C VAL A 33 4.95 7.24 -7.65
N SER A 34 5.93 7.86 -8.28
CA SER A 34 5.73 9.01 -9.17
C SER A 34 5.89 8.59 -10.63
N ASP A 35 4.93 8.96 -11.48
CA ASP A 35 4.99 8.84 -12.94
C ASP A 35 6.02 9.81 -13.54
N ARG A 36 6.30 10.91 -12.83
CA ARG A 36 7.34 11.88 -13.16
C ARG A 36 8.64 11.49 -12.46
N PHE A 37 9.74 11.54 -13.22
CA PHE A 37 11.10 11.32 -12.70
C PHE A 37 11.58 12.49 -11.82
N LEU A 38 10.89 12.80 -10.72
CA LEU A 38 11.55 13.52 -9.64
C LEU A 38 12.68 12.63 -9.15
N SER A 39 13.86 13.20 -9.01
CA SER A 39 14.99 12.48 -8.42
C SER A 39 14.66 12.07 -6.98
N VAL A 40 15.26 10.98 -6.51
CA VAL A 40 15.07 10.51 -5.12
C VAL A 40 15.35 11.65 -4.12
N GLY A 41 16.39 12.45 -4.36
CA GLY A 41 16.71 13.59 -3.49
C GLY A 41 15.65 14.69 -3.47
N GLU A 42 14.96 14.95 -4.59
CA GLU A 42 13.84 15.89 -4.62
C GLU A 42 12.62 15.37 -3.86
N GLN A 43 12.36 14.06 -3.95
CA GLN A 43 11.29 13.40 -3.18
C GLN A 43 11.60 13.44 -1.68
N GLU A 44 12.82 13.09 -1.29
CA GLU A 44 13.27 13.17 0.11
C GLU A 44 13.17 14.61 0.65
N HIS A 45 13.61 15.60 -0.13
CA HIS A 45 13.54 17.00 0.28
C HIS A 45 12.10 17.50 0.43
N TYR A 46 11.20 17.09 -0.47
CA TYR A 46 9.78 17.39 -0.34
C TYR A 46 9.18 16.77 0.93
N LEU A 47 9.40 15.48 1.15
CA LEU A 47 8.88 14.76 2.32
C LEU A 47 9.44 15.28 3.65
N ALA A 48 10.70 15.71 3.67
CA ALA A 48 11.32 16.30 4.86
C ALA A 48 10.80 17.70 5.22
N ARG A 49 10.14 18.38 4.27
CA ARG A 49 9.56 19.73 4.47
C ARG A 49 8.12 19.71 4.96
N LEU A 50 7.44 18.57 4.84
CA LEU A 50 6.09 18.41 5.33
C LEU A 50 6.06 18.49 6.86
N SER A 51 5.10 19.24 7.38
CA SER A 51 4.75 19.22 8.79
C SER A 51 4.13 17.88 9.18
N TYR A 52 4.02 17.61 10.49
CA TYR A 52 3.38 16.39 10.97
C TYR A 52 1.91 16.28 10.50
N GLU A 53 1.17 17.40 10.48
CA GLU A 53 -0.23 17.44 10.04
C GLU A 53 -0.36 17.11 8.55
N GLU A 54 0.52 17.67 7.70
CA GLU A 54 0.56 17.37 6.27
C GLU A 54 1.03 15.92 6.00
N TRP A 55 1.88 15.38 6.87
CA TRP A 55 2.26 13.96 6.81
C TRP A 55 1.10 13.04 7.15
N GLN A 56 0.36 13.36 8.21
CA GLN A 56 -0.78 12.58 8.66
C GLN A 56 -1.92 12.61 7.65
N SER A 57 -2.16 13.75 6.98
CA SER A 57 -3.24 13.88 6.00
C SER A 57 -3.10 12.91 4.82
N LEU A 58 -1.88 12.58 4.40
CA LEU A 58 -1.63 11.60 3.33
C LEU A 58 -2.15 10.20 3.69
N PHE A 59 -2.09 9.82 4.98
CA PHE A 59 -2.64 8.56 5.45
C PHE A 59 -4.15 8.62 5.66
N ASP A 60 -4.65 9.76 6.15
CA ASP A 60 -6.07 9.98 6.39
C ASP A 60 -6.87 9.96 5.07
N GLU A 61 -6.32 10.54 4.00
CA GLU A 61 -6.87 10.47 2.64
C GLU A 61 -6.95 9.02 2.13
N PHE A 62 -5.90 8.22 2.38
CA PHE A 62 -5.91 6.81 2.01
C PHE A 62 -6.92 5.99 2.83
N ALA A 63 -7.06 6.29 4.13
CA ALA A 63 -8.06 5.65 4.97
C ALA A 63 -9.49 5.96 4.51
N GLN A 64 -9.75 7.18 4.03
CA GLN A 64 -11.04 7.56 3.44
C GLN A 64 -11.31 6.80 2.14
N LEU A 65 -10.33 6.74 1.23
CA LEU A 65 -10.45 5.97 -0.03
C LEU A 65 -10.63 4.47 0.21
N SER A 66 -9.96 3.93 1.23
CA SER A 66 -10.11 2.52 1.62
C SER A 66 -11.48 2.26 2.24
N GLY A 67 -12.00 3.18 3.05
CA GLY A 67 -13.37 3.09 3.60
C GLY A 67 -14.45 3.13 2.52
N GLU A 68 -14.24 3.89 1.45
CA GLU A 68 -15.14 3.92 0.28
C GLU A 68 -15.06 2.63 -0.56
N GLN A 69 -13.86 2.03 -0.72
CA GLN A 69 -13.71 0.74 -1.42
C GLN A 69 -14.21 -0.45 -0.58
N GLN A 70 -14.12 -0.38 0.75
CA GLN A 70 -14.62 -1.42 1.65
C GLN A 70 -16.15 -1.41 1.78
N ALA A 71 -16.81 -0.29 1.43
CA ALA A 71 -18.26 -0.23 1.28
C ALA A 71 -18.78 -0.98 0.03
N GLU A 72 -17.92 -1.29 -0.95
CA GLU A 72 -18.31 -2.07 -2.14
C GLU A 72 -18.10 -3.58 -1.96
N ILE A 73 -17.36 -4.00 -0.93
CA ILE A 73 -17.25 -5.42 -0.54
C ILE A 73 -17.80 -5.56 0.87
N ASP A 74 -19.13 -5.52 0.95
CA ASP A 74 -19.85 -5.90 2.16
C ASP A 74 -19.72 -7.43 2.34
N ILE A 75 -18.66 -7.87 3.03
CA ILE A 75 -18.38 -9.29 3.31
C ILE A 75 -19.53 -9.91 4.13
N GLU A 76 -20.39 -9.10 4.77
CA GLU A 76 -21.60 -9.58 5.45
C GLU A 76 -22.68 -10.09 4.47
N THR A 77 -22.56 -9.80 3.17
CA THR A 77 -23.52 -10.23 2.14
C THR A 77 -23.07 -11.45 1.32
N VAL A 78 -21.83 -11.92 1.51
CA VAL A 78 -21.34 -13.12 0.82
C VAL A 78 -21.94 -14.35 1.48
N SER A 79 -22.89 -15.00 0.80
CA SER A 79 -23.47 -16.26 1.27
C SER A 79 -22.44 -17.39 1.15
N ASP A 80 -22.49 -18.37 2.06
CA ASP A 80 -21.66 -19.58 1.97
C ASP A 80 -21.80 -20.30 0.62
N ASP A 81 -22.97 -20.19 -0.03
CA ASP A 81 -23.24 -20.75 -1.37
C ASP A 81 -22.43 -20.04 -2.49
N ASP A 82 -22.14 -18.75 -2.35
CA ASP A 82 -21.35 -17.99 -3.32
C ASP A 82 -19.86 -18.36 -3.23
N LEU A 83 -19.36 -18.60 -2.01
CA LEU A 83 -18.00 -19.09 -1.77
C LEU A 83 -17.79 -20.50 -2.33
N VAL A 84 -18.79 -21.38 -2.19
CA VAL A 84 -18.77 -22.73 -2.77
C VAL A 84 -18.75 -22.67 -4.29
N THR A 85 -19.55 -21.79 -4.89
CA THR A 85 -19.59 -21.58 -6.34
C THR A 85 -18.23 -21.13 -6.88
N LEU A 86 -17.57 -20.18 -6.20
CA LEU A 86 -16.23 -19.70 -6.58
C LEU A 86 -15.18 -20.82 -6.55
N VAL A 87 -15.20 -21.68 -5.54
CA VAL A 87 -14.27 -22.82 -5.43
C VAL A 87 -14.51 -23.85 -6.53
N HIS A 88 -15.75 -24.05 -6.95
CA HIS A 88 -16.08 -24.96 -8.04
C HIS A 88 -15.63 -24.43 -9.41
N GLU A 89 -15.81 -23.14 -9.69
CA GLU A 89 -15.33 -22.52 -10.93
C GLU A 89 -13.80 -22.56 -11.05
N VAL A 90 -13.07 -22.25 -9.98
CA VAL A 90 -11.59 -22.33 -9.96
C VAL A 90 -11.07 -23.75 -10.16
N ARG A 91 -11.82 -24.77 -9.70
CA ARG A 91 -11.46 -26.18 -9.94
C ARG A 91 -11.75 -26.64 -11.36
N GLN A 92 -12.82 -26.14 -11.99
CA GLN A 92 -13.14 -26.47 -13.38
C GLN A 92 -12.20 -25.77 -14.37
N ALA A 93 -11.77 -24.54 -14.09
CA ALA A 93 -10.81 -23.81 -14.92
C ALA A 93 -9.37 -24.34 -14.85
N ARG A 94 -9.09 -25.29 -13.93
CA ARG A 94 -7.78 -25.96 -13.77
C ARG A 94 -7.74 -27.38 -14.35
N GLN A 95 -8.80 -27.83 -15.04
CA GLN A 95 -8.79 -29.00 -15.92
C GLN A 95 -8.63 -28.58 -17.38
#